data_AF-A0ABD1V6K4-F1
#
_entry.id   AF-A0ABD1V6K4-F1
#
_cell.length_a   1.000
_cell.length_b   1.000
_cell.length_c   1.000
_cell.angle_alpha   90.00
_cell.angle_beta   90.00
_cell.angle_gamma   90.00
#
_symmetry.space_group_name_H-M   'P 1'
#
loop_
_entity.id
_entity.type
_entity.pdbx_description
1 polymer ?
#
loop_
_entity_poly.entity_id
_entity_poly.type
_entity_poly.pdbx_seq_one_letter_code
_entity_poly.pdbx_strand_id
1 'polypeptide(L)'
;MNTLLGQTPNQNQKMDLESVKRFVEKEGGDYESTVDSMTEKFIEPMVMQGLKIHHIEPGRILCSLIVPPRLLNCGNSLHGGATAALVDIVGSAVIYTMGALTTGVSVEINVSYLDAAYAGVSGITTSLFSCFFTFASN
;
A
#
# COMPACT_ATOMS: atom_id res chain seq x y z
N MET A 1 46.64 -47.08 3.57
CA MET A 1 47.49 -45.87 3.52
C MET A 1 46.94 -44.95 2.46
N ASN A 2 46.74 -43.68 2.84
CA ASN A 2 46.40 -42.50 2.04
C ASN A 2 44.91 -42.11 1.92
N THR A 3 44.50 -41.41 2.99
CA THR A 3 43.66 -40.22 3.16
C THR A 3 43.77 -39.15 2.04
N LEU A 4 42.75 -38.26 1.98
CA LEU A 4 42.66 -36.90 1.37
C LEU A 4 41.71 -36.84 0.15
N LEU A 5 40.67 -35.99 0.04
CA LEU A 5 40.18 -34.83 0.79
C LEU A 5 38.65 -34.76 0.67
N GLY A 6 37.96 -34.47 1.78
CA GLY A 6 36.56 -34.10 1.76
C GLY A 6 36.40 -32.78 1.01
N GLN A 7 35.58 -32.79 -0.04
CA GLN A 7 35.10 -31.58 -0.68
C GLN A 7 34.20 -30.85 0.32
N THR A 8 34.67 -29.69 0.78
CA THR A 8 33.90 -28.78 1.62
C THR A 8 32.70 -28.24 0.84
N PRO A 9 31.52 -28.13 1.47
CA PRO A 9 30.38 -27.52 0.81
C PRO A 9 30.69 -26.04 0.53
N ASN A 10 30.42 -25.66 -0.72
CA ASN A 10 30.65 -24.35 -1.32
C ASN A 10 30.06 -23.21 -0.44
N GLN A 11 30.93 -22.42 0.21
CA GLN A 11 30.55 -21.32 1.10
C GLN A 11 30.17 -20.01 0.38
N ASN A 12 29.58 -20.06 -0.82
CA ASN A 12 29.32 -18.85 -1.60
C ASN A 12 27.85 -18.59 -1.96
N GLN A 13 26.94 -18.89 -1.02
CA GLN A 13 25.59 -18.32 -1.00
C GLN A 13 25.22 -17.86 0.41
N LYS A 14 26.07 -17.05 1.02
CA LYS A 14 25.66 -16.22 2.17
C LYS A 14 25.09 -14.93 1.59
N MET A 15 23.75 -14.79 1.62
CA MET A 15 23.10 -13.50 1.32
C MET A 15 23.81 -12.43 2.15
N ASP A 16 24.42 -11.44 1.48
CA ASP A 16 25.18 -10.38 2.13
C ASP A 16 24.21 -9.47 2.89
N LEU A 17 24.04 -9.74 4.19
CA LEU A 17 23.11 -9.03 5.08
C LEU A 17 23.36 -7.53 5.09
N GLU A 18 24.60 -7.11 4.87
CA GLU A 18 24.98 -5.70 4.78
C GLU A 18 24.42 -5.03 3.53
N SER A 19 24.31 -5.75 2.42
CA SER A 19 23.67 -5.23 1.20
C SER A 19 22.16 -5.08 1.37
N VAL A 20 21.50 -5.97 2.13
CA VAL A 20 20.09 -5.82 2.50
C VAL A 20 19.88 -4.60 3.38
N LYS A 21 20.74 -4.43 4.40
CA LYS A 21 20.72 -3.27 5.30
C LYS A 21 20.83 -1.95 4.52
N ARG A 22 21.84 -1.84 3.65
CA ARG A 22 22.03 -0.66 2.77
C ARG A 22 20.83 -0.41 1.86
N PHE A 23 20.20 -1.46 1.32
CA PHE A 23 19.03 -1.31 0.47
C PHE A 23 17.81 -0.75 1.23
N VAL A 24 17.61 -1.17 2.48
CA VAL A 24 16.49 -0.75 3.32
C VAL A 24 16.70 0.65 3.90
N GLU A 25 17.88 0.91 4.47
CA GLU A 25 18.20 2.18 5.12
C GLU A 25 18.42 3.31 4.11
N LYS A 26 18.76 2.94 2.86
CA LYS A 26 19.05 3.85 1.75
C LYS A 26 20.16 4.88 2.03
N GLU A 27 20.93 4.80 3.12
CA GLU A 27 21.88 5.83 3.56
C GLU A 27 22.70 6.49 2.43
N GLY A 28 22.68 7.83 2.37
CA GLY A 28 23.63 8.62 1.58
C GLY A 28 23.26 8.96 0.13
N GLY A 29 21.97 8.97 -0.22
CA GLY A 29 21.48 9.39 -1.54
C GLY A 29 20.65 10.68 -1.49
N ASP A 30 20.41 11.30 -2.64
CA ASP A 30 19.64 12.55 -2.80
C ASP A 30 18.13 12.41 -2.47
N TYR A 31 17.72 11.29 -1.85
CA TYR A 31 16.34 10.99 -1.49
C TYR A 31 15.93 11.65 -0.17
N GLU A 32 16.87 11.85 0.77
CA GLU A 32 16.57 12.41 2.10
C GLU A 32 16.08 13.87 1.96
N SER A 33 16.85 14.69 1.24
CA SER A 33 16.48 16.06 0.86
C SER A 33 15.17 16.12 0.04
N THR A 34 14.94 15.12 -0.83
CA THR A 34 13.72 15.02 -1.63
C THR A 34 12.49 14.72 -0.77
N VAL A 35 12.62 13.81 0.21
CA VAL A 35 11.52 13.44 1.12
C VAL A 35 11.17 14.59 2.06
N ASP A 36 12.17 15.27 2.61
CA ASP A 36 11.95 16.44 3.49
C ASP A 36 11.31 17.63 2.76
N SER A 37 11.50 17.73 1.44
CA SER A 37 10.87 18.73 0.60
C SER A 37 9.42 18.39 0.20
N MET A 38 8.95 17.17 0.44
CA MET A 38 7.57 16.81 0.12
C MET A 38 6.59 17.46 1.08
N THR A 39 5.40 17.79 0.58
CA THR A 39 4.33 18.29 1.43
C THR A 39 3.94 17.24 2.48
N GLU A 40 3.60 17.68 3.69
CA GLU A 40 3.01 16.81 4.71
C GLU A 40 1.85 16.01 4.11
N LYS A 41 1.77 14.72 4.47
CA LYS A 41 0.75 13.79 3.96
C LYS A 41 0.77 13.64 2.44
N PHE A 42 1.94 13.56 1.80
CA PHE A 42 2.03 13.45 0.33
C PHE A 42 1.27 12.26 -0.27
N ILE A 43 1.23 11.13 0.45
CA ILE A 43 0.62 9.88 -0.03
C ILE A 43 -0.89 10.04 -0.19
N GLU A 44 -1.57 10.68 0.75
CA GLU A 44 -3.02 10.76 0.76
C GLU A 44 -3.57 11.55 -0.45
N PRO A 45 -3.12 12.78 -0.77
CA PRO A 45 -3.46 13.50 -2.00
C PRO A 45 -3.04 12.75 -3.27
N MET A 46 -1.85 12.13 -3.28
CA MET A 46 -1.39 11.35 -4.43
C MET A 46 -2.39 10.24 -4.79
N VAL A 47 -2.85 9.51 -3.78
CA VAL A 47 -3.74 8.36 -3.91
C VAL A 47 -5.19 8.79 -4.15
N MET A 48 -5.68 9.82 -3.45
CA MET A 48 -7.06 10.31 -3.54
C MET A 48 -7.36 11.11 -4.81
N GLN A 49 -6.35 11.68 -5.48
CA GLN A 49 -6.58 12.57 -6.62
C GLN A 49 -7.41 11.89 -7.73
N GLY A 50 -8.61 12.41 -8.01
CA GLY A 50 -9.53 11.84 -9.01
C GLY A 50 -10.46 10.73 -8.50
N LEU A 51 -10.43 10.42 -7.20
CA LEU A 51 -11.45 9.60 -6.55
C LEU A 51 -12.79 10.37 -6.57
N LYS A 52 -13.86 9.70 -7.02
CA LYS A 52 -15.21 10.28 -7.06
C LYS A 52 -16.12 9.50 -6.12
N ILE A 53 -16.79 10.21 -5.21
CA ILE A 53 -17.81 9.63 -4.35
C ILE A 53 -19.16 9.73 -5.09
N HIS A 54 -19.87 8.61 -5.15
CA HIS A 54 -21.20 8.52 -5.77
C HIS A 54 -22.31 8.50 -4.73
N HIS A 55 -22.09 7.82 -3.61
CA HIS A 55 -23.08 7.66 -2.56
C HIS A 55 -22.42 7.55 -1.18
N ILE A 56 -23.06 8.13 -0.16
CA ILE A 56 -22.66 8.01 1.24
C ILE A 56 -23.90 7.62 2.06
N GLU A 57 -23.77 6.59 2.89
CA GLU A 57 -24.77 6.11 3.86
C GLU A 57 -24.04 5.80 5.17
N PRO A 58 -24.73 5.74 6.32
CA PRO A 58 -24.13 5.26 7.56
C PRO A 58 -23.52 3.86 7.35
N GLY A 59 -22.19 3.76 7.49
CA GLY A 59 -21.44 2.52 7.34
C GLY A 59 -21.08 2.16 5.90
N ARG A 60 -21.34 3.03 4.92
CA ARG A 60 -21.10 2.71 3.51
C ARG A 60 -20.77 3.94 2.67
N ILE A 61 -19.70 3.84 1.89
CA ILE A 61 -19.33 4.82 0.87
C ILE A 61 -19.15 4.09 -0.45
N LEU A 62 -19.82 4.58 -1.50
CA LEU A 62 -19.63 4.12 -2.87
C LEU A 62 -18.77 5.15 -3.62
N CYS A 63 -17.64 4.70 -4.15
CA CYS A 63 -16.73 5.55 -4.91
C CYS A 63 -16.18 4.84 -6.15
N SER A 64 -15.65 5.64 -7.08
CA SER A 64 -14.95 5.15 -8.27
C SER A 64 -13.65 5.91 -8.48
N LEU A 65 -12.65 5.22 -9.01
CA LEU A 65 -11.40 5.81 -9.46
C LEU A 65 -11.09 5.32 -10.87
N ILE A 66 -10.84 6.26 -11.78
CA ILE A 66 -10.19 5.93 -13.06
C ILE A 66 -8.71 5.80 -12.75
N VAL A 67 -8.15 4.60 -12.93
CA VAL A 67 -6.76 4.31 -12.56
C VAL A 67 -5.81 5.25 -13.30
N PRO A 68 -5.14 6.17 -12.58
CA PRO A 68 -4.24 7.13 -13.20
C PRO A 68 -2.83 6.52 -13.35
N PRO A 69 -2.04 6.96 -14.34
CA PRO A 69 -0.69 6.44 -14.57
C PRO A 69 0.23 6.48 -13.34
N ARG A 70 0.06 7.50 -12.48
CA ARG A 70 0.86 7.69 -11.27
C ARG A 70 0.66 6.61 -10.20
N LEU A 71 -0.41 5.82 -10.26
CA LEU A 71 -0.69 4.73 -9.32
C LEU A 71 -0.41 3.35 -9.91
N LEU A 72 0.19 3.28 -11.11
CA LEU A 72 0.52 2.01 -11.74
C LEU A 72 1.78 1.39 -11.14
N ASN A 73 1.83 0.07 -11.17
CA ASN A 73 3.05 -0.71 -10.93
C ASN A 73 3.80 -0.96 -12.26
N CYS A 74 4.94 -1.66 -12.18
CA CYS A 74 5.74 -2.04 -13.36
C CYS A 74 4.99 -2.97 -14.34
N GLY A 75 3.90 -3.61 -13.91
CA GLY A 75 3.01 -4.44 -14.74
C GLY A 75 1.85 -3.67 -15.36
N ASN A 76 1.87 -2.33 -15.33
CA ASN A 76 0.83 -1.44 -15.88
C ASN A 76 -0.58 -1.63 -15.27
N SER A 77 -0.68 -2.22 -14.08
CA SER A 77 -1.91 -2.30 -13.30
C SER A 77 -1.80 -1.45 -12.05
N LEU A 78 -2.93 -1.19 -11.37
CA LEU A 78 -2.94 -0.48 -10.10
C LEU A 78 -2.00 -1.14 -9.09
N HIS A 79 -1.17 -0.32 -8.45
CA HIS A 79 -0.21 -0.78 -7.47
C HIS A 79 -0.93 -1.29 -6.21
N GLY A 80 -0.47 -2.43 -5.66
CA GLY A 80 -1.07 -3.00 -4.45
C GLY A 80 -1.05 -2.03 -3.27
N GLY A 81 0.09 -1.39 -3.02
CA GLY A 81 0.21 -0.35 -1.99
C GLY A 81 -0.74 0.85 -2.19
N ALA A 82 -1.00 1.26 -3.44
CA ALA A 82 -1.97 2.32 -3.71
C ALA A 82 -3.41 1.87 -3.43
N THR A 83 -3.72 0.60 -3.71
CA THR A 83 -5.01 -0.01 -3.38
C THR A 83 -5.21 -0.08 -1.86
N ALA A 84 -4.20 -0.55 -1.12
CA ALA A 84 -4.25 -0.60 0.34
C ALA A 84 -4.44 0.79 0.97
N ALA A 85 -3.74 1.81 0.45
CA ALA A 85 -3.92 3.19 0.91
C ALA A 85 -5.32 3.74 0.59
N LEU A 86 -5.90 3.45 -0.58
CA LEU A 86 -7.30 3.83 -0.89
C LEU A 86 -8.27 3.19 0.10
N VAL A 87 -8.08 1.90 0.39
CA VAL A 87 -8.91 1.15 1.33
C VAL A 87 -8.82 1.74 2.74
N ASP A 88 -7.62 2.11 3.19
CA ASP A 88 -7.38 2.75 4.48
C ASP A 88 -8.12 4.09 4.62
N ILE A 89 -7.92 4.98 3.63
CA ILE A 89 -8.48 6.33 3.62
C ILE A 89 -10.00 6.29 3.54
N VAL A 90 -10.56 5.49 2.61
CA VAL A 90 -12.02 5.36 2.44
C VAL A 90 -12.63 4.66 3.65
N GLY A 91 -11.95 3.64 4.20
CA GLY A 91 -12.34 2.96 5.42
C GLY A 91 -12.49 3.91 6.60
N SER A 92 -11.49 4.76 6.81
CA SER A 92 -11.49 5.81 7.83
C SER A 92 -12.68 6.78 7.66
N ALA A 93 -13.00 7.14 6.42
CA ALA A 93 -14.16 7.97 6.11
C ALA A 93 -15.50 7.24 6.38
N VAL A 94 -15.59 5.93 6.15
CA VAL A 94 -16.79 5.14 6.46
C VAL A 94 -17.10 5.17 7.96
N ILE A 95 -16.10 5.08 8.85
CA ILE A 95 -16.32 5.19 10.31
C ILE A 95 -16.98 6.51 10.68
N TYR A 96 -16.55 7.60 10.04
CA TYR A 96 -17.08 8.93 10.30
C TYR A 96 -18.59 9.01 9.99
N THR A 97 -19.06 8.25 9.00
CA THR A 97 -20.50 8.18 8.66
C THR A 97 -21.36 7.52 9.74
N MET A 98 -20.76 6.80 10.70
CA MET A 98 -21.47 6.15 11.81
C MET A 98 -21.61 7.04 13.06
N GLY A 99 -21.23 8.32 12.96
CA GLY A 99 -21.34 9.27 14.08
C GLY A 99 -20.14 9.30 15.02
N ALA A 100 -19.00 8.75 14.60
CA ALA A 100 -17.74 8.91 15.33
C ALA A 100 -17.28 10.38 15.31
N LEU A 101 -16.79 10.88 16.45
CA LEU A 101 -16.29 12.25 16.58
C LEU A 101 -14.96 12.48 15.82
N THR A 102 -14.23 11.40 15.55
CA THR A 102 -12.94 11.42 14.84
C THR A 102 -12.86 10.28 13.84
N THR A 103 -12.02 10.44 12.83
CA THR A 103 -11.61 9.32 11.97
C THR A 103 -10.69 8.41 12.78
N GLY A 104 -11.03 7.12 12.90
CA GLY A 104 -10.21 6.14 13.60
C GLY A 104 -8.85 5.92 12.94
N VAL A 105 -7.96 5.15 13.59
CA VAL A 105 -6.70 4.69 13.02
C VAL A 105 -6.83 3.20 12.71
N SER A 106 -6.42 2.79 11.51
CA SER A 106 -6.41 1.37 11.12
C SER A 106 -5.30 0.62 11.85
N VAL A 107 -5.69 -0.37 12.65
CA VAL A 107 -4.76 -1.28 13.35
C VAL A 107 -4.37 -2.45 12.45
N GLU A 108 -5.33 -2.91 11.62
CA GLU A 108 -5.15 -4.01 10.70
C GLU A 108 -5.87 -3.70 9.37
N ILE A 109 -5.20 -3.99 8.26
CA ILE A 109 -5.78 -3.87 6.92
C ILE A 109 -5.53 -5.18 6.18
N ASN A 110 -6.61 -5.86 5.79
CA ASN A 110 -6.56 -7.05 4.95
C ASN A 110 -7.18 -6.74 3.58
N VAL A 111 -6.39 -6.92 2.52
CA VAL A 111 -6.79 -6.64 1.13
C VAL A 111 -6.59 -7.90 0.28
N SER A 112 -7.68 -8.39 -0.30
CA SER A 112 -7.66 -9.49 -1.27
C SER A 112 -7.72 -8.95 -2.69
N TYR A 113 -6.73 -9.29 -3.51
CA TYR A 113 -6.64 -8.86 -4.91
C TYR A 113 -7.25 -9.93 -5.82
N LEU A 114 -8.48 -9.70 -6.27
CA LEU A 114 -9.22 -10.65 -7.09
C LEU A 114 -8.99 -10.45 -8.61
N ASP A 115 -8.71 -9.23 -9.03
CA ASP A 115 -8.46 -8.89 -10.43
C ASP A 115 -7.53 -7.66 -10.56
N ALA A 116 -6.91 -7.50 -11.73
CA ALA A 116 -6.02 -6.40 -12.05
C ALA A 116 -6.78 -5.20 -12.64
N ALA A 117 -6.62 -4.02 -12.04
CA ALA A 117 -7.19 -2.79 -12.57
C ALA A 117 -6.17 -2.05 -13.46
N TYR A 118 -6.42 -2.00 -14.77
CA TYR A 118 -5.56 -1.32 -15.73
C TYR A 118 -5.90 0.17 -15.89
N ALA A 119 -4.93 0.94 -16.39
CA ALA A 119 -5.09 2.37 -16.68
C ALA A 119 -6.31 2.65 -17.59
N GLY A 120 -7.06 3.71 -17.28
CA GLY A 120 -8.19 4.15 -18.11
C GLY A 120 -9.47 3.31 -17.98
N VAL A 121 -9.45 2.18 -17.27
CA VAL A 121 -10.66 1.42 -16.94
C VAL A 121 -11.33 2.08 -15.72
N SER A 122 -12.55 2.57 -15.90
CA SER A 122 -13.34 3.25 -14.85
C SER A 122 -13.98 2.29 -13.83
N GLY A 123 -13.43 1.09 -13.68
CA GLY A 123 -14.11 -0.09 -13.15
C GLY A 123 -13.79 -0.47 -11.71
N ILE A 124 -13.03 0.33 -10.94
CA ILE A 124 -12.89 0.09 -9.50
C ILE A 124 -14.18 0.56 -8.83
N THR A 125 -15.23 -0.25 -8.97
CA THR A 125 -16.42 -0.15 -8.14
C THR A 125 -16.03 -0.79 -6.81
N THR A 126 -15.70 0.01 -5.81
CA THR A 126 -15.28 -0.44 -4.46
C THR A 126 -16.40 -1.16 -3.68
N SER A 127 -17.43 -1.70 -4.36
CA SER A 127 -18.59 -2.32 -3.72
C SER A 127 -18.30 -3.63 -2.97
N LEU A 128 -17.09 -4.18 -3.02
CA LEU A 128 -16.72 -5.35 -2.21
C LEU A 128 -15.25 -5.28 -1.74
N PHE A 129 -14.87 -4.19 -1.07
CA PHE A 129 -13.84 -4.34 -0.03
C PHE A 129 -14.57 -4.65 1.28
N SER A 130 -14.81 -5.93 1.54
CA SER A 130 -15.20 -6.39 2.87
C SER A 130 -13.99 -6.25 3.80
N CYS A 131 -13.67 -5.03 4.20
CA CYS A 131 -12.67 -4.80 5.23
C CYS A 131 -13.33 -5.04 6.59
N PHE A 132 -12.92 -6.14 7.23
CA PHE A 132 -13.06 -6.27 8.66
C PHE A 132 -12.11 -5.26 9.30
N PHE A 133 -12.63 -4.09 9.66
CA PHE A 133 -11.87 -3.17 10.48
C PHE A 133 -12.00 -3.60 11.95
N THR A 134 -10.91 -4.11 12.51
CA THR A 134 -10.77 -4.22 13.96
C THR A 134 -10.26 -2.88 14.48
N PHE A 135 -11.14 -2.07 15.06
CA PHE A 135 -10.72 -0.83 15.74
C PHE A 135 -10.51 -1.09 17.22
N ALA A 136 -9.33 -0.70 17.72
CA ALA A 136 -9.14 -0.44 19.13
C ALA A 136 -9.67 0.96 19.42
N SER A 137 -10.90 1.05 19.96
CA SER A 137 -11.33 2.29 20.62
C SER A 137 -10.68 2.34 21.99
N ASN A 138 -10.06 3.47 22.33
CA ASN A 138 -9.66 3.78 23.70
C ASN A 138 -10.85 4.36 24.48
#